data_AF-A0A3L7VXL6-F1
#
_entry.id   AF-A0A3L7VXL6-F1
#
_cell.length_a   1.000
_cell.length_b   1.000
_cell.length_c   1.000
_cell.angle_alpha   90.00
_cell.angle_beta   90.00
_cell.angle_gamma   90.00
#
_symmetry.space_group_name_H-M   'P 1'
#
loop_
_entity.id
_entity.type
_entity.pdbx_description
1 polymer ?
#
loop_
_entity_poly.entity_id
_entity_poly.type
_entity_poly.pdbx_seq_one_letter_code
_entity_poly.pdbx_strand_id
1 'polypeptide(L)'
;MIDDFAPSGTPPMIGKMLTPAEWLDYIASYQFGPVMPSKVVLHHTWRPTVAQWQGSTSMQGMQRFFAEKGWTAAPHCFAGPDGIWLFTPLREIGVHAGTGNGSFAKGWYTIGLEMVGDYDAARPTGKVWEHTLAILGGMSLRLGIPPKQLISFHRDYSTKTCPGKAVTPDWVVLEVEAWIKRTGKLPPIKVGAIGSPNADIAQLQKSLIANSWRMRGDEYDPLSPIHQMAVEQHLGVPIAKERQATFNNKTYTIVPFARDTLFMEIPGWNRPGSMWQTIGDTIPADKTFERFLLDETLRIGGTGFRPENPFHLFLFANHDIGPPLAPAGMREINGQMYVFQVFSGDTIYVRGDDPSKVDWKKMAFLSDLGGAIDAWTVTLRDTLLSETYKLMKVAYDPKQQIHHLAREWGIGAPIGPSSPIQIGAAQYTYQVYALDVLFSKAPNWSVVHRLGTALASARRKNPVGTL
;
A
#
# COMPACT_ATOMS: atom_id res chain seq x y z
N MET A 1 -2.41 -10.48 -12.92
CA MET A 1 -0.99 -10.09 -12.83
C MET A 1 -0.94 -8.67 -13.35
N ILE A 2 -0.17 -7.81 -12.68
CA ILE A 2 0.11 -6.49 -13.24
C ILE A 2 1.11 -6.76 -14.38
N ASP A 3 0.63 -6.80 -15.62
CA ASP A 3 1.50 -6.94 -16.79
C ASP A 3 2.18 -5.59 -17.03
N ASP A 4 3.36 -5.41 -16.44
CA ASP A 4 4.23 -4.25 -16.64
C ASP A 4 5.60 -4.68 -17.18
N PHE A 5 6.38 -3.74 -17.70
CA PHE A 5 7.74 -3.99 -18.14
C PHE A 5 8.62 -4.43 -16.96
N ALA A 6 9.32 -5.55 -17.11
CA ALA A 6 10.20 -6.08 -16.08
C ALA A 6 11.46 -5.20 -15.93
N PRO A 7 11.76 -4.68 -14.74
CA PRO A 7 13.00 -3.94 -14.51
C PRO A 7 14.21 -4.88 -14.37
N SER A 8 15.40 -4.37 -14.64
CA SER A 8 16.66 -5.11 -14.52
C SER A 8 17.80 -4.22 -14.00
N GLY A 9 18.88 -4.84 -13.49
CA GLY A 9 20.05 -4.15 -12.95
C GLY A 9 19.83 -3.53 -11.57
N THR A 10 20.73 -2.64 -11.17
CA THR A 10 20.73 -1.99 -9.85
C THR A 10 21.05 -0.49 -10.00
N PRO A 11 20.24 0.43 -9.45
CA PRO A 11 18.85 0.17 -9.04
C PRO A 11 18.03 -0.41 -10.20
N PRO A 12 16.96 -1.18 -9.94
CA PRO A 12 16.14 -1.77 -10.99
C PRO A 12 15.64 -0.70 -11.98
N MET A 13 15.89 -0.92 -13.27
CA MET A 13 15.52 0.00 -14.36
C MET A 13 14.69 -0.74 -15.40
N ILE A 14 13.53 -0.17 -15.77
CA ILE A 14 12.72 -0.64 -16.90
C ILE A 14 13.47 -0.44 -18.23
N GLY A 15 14.00 0.75 -18.48
CA GLY A 15 14.87 1.04 -19.64
C GLY A 15 14.13 1.04 -20.98
N LYS A 16 12.80 1.10 -20.98
CA LYS A 16 11.96 1.12 -22.17
C LYS A 16 11.70 2.57 -22.59
N MET A 17 11.96 2.89 -23.87
CA MET A 17 11.53 4.13 -24.50
C MET A 17 10.12 3.96 -25.07
N LEU A 18 9.29 4.97 -24.84
CA LEU A 18 7.93 5.11 -25.37
C LEU A 18 7.81 6.42 -26.15
N THR A 19 7.03 6.39 -27.22
CA THR A 19 6.46 7.59 -27.83
C THR A 19 5.37 8.20 -26.94
N PRO A 20 4.95 9.45 -27.15
CA PRO A 20 3.80 10.02 -26.44
C PRO A 20 2.53 9.17 -26.54
N ALA A 21 2.24 8.60 -27.72
CA ALA A 21 1.06 7.75 -27.90
C ALA A 21 1.18 6.46 -27.08
N GLU A 22 2.32 5.78 -27.14
CA GLU A 22 2.57 4.57 -26.34
C GLU A 22 2.55 4.86 -24.83
N TRP A 23 3.02 6.03 -24.40
CA TRP A 23 2.92 6.49 -23.02
C TRP A 23 1.47 6.65 -22.58
N LEU A 24 0.62 7.30 -23.39
CA LEU A 24 -0.79 7.46 -23.05
C LEU A 24 -1.52 6.11 -22.98
N ASP A 25 -1.22 5.19 -23.91
CA ASP A 25 -1.71 3.81 -23.87
C ASP A 25 -1.24 3.08 -22.60
N TYR A 26 0.03 3.23 -22.23
CA TYR A 26 0.64 2.63 -21.05
C TYR A 26 -0.05 3.10 -19.77
N ILE A 27 -0.16 4.42 -19.54
CA ILE A 27 -0.76 4.95 -18.30
C ILE A 27 -2.27 4.76 -18.22
N ALA A 28 -2.98 4.73 -19.35
CA ALA A 28 -4.44 4.53 -19.38
C ALA A 28 -4.84 3.22 -18.68
N SER A 29 -4.01 2.19 -18.83
CA SER A 29 -4.23 0.88 -18.23
C SER A 29 -3.41 0.66 -16.94
N TYR A 30 -2.35 1.45 -16.71
CA TYR A 30 -1.41 1.23 -15.61
C TYR A 30 -2.05 1.05 -14.22
N GLN A 31 -1.55 0.06 -13.48
CA GLN A 31 -1.97 -0.28 -12.11
C GLN A 31 -0.95 0.22 -11.09
N PHE A 32 -1.30 1.33 -10.44
CA PHE A 32 -0.44 2.03 -9.49
C PHE A 32 -0.30 1.36 -8.12
N GLY A 33 -1.10 0.34 -7.81
CA GLY A 33 -1.11 -0.22 -6.47
C GLY A 33 -2.35 0.14 -5.65
N PRO A 34 -2.31 -0.10 -4.33
CA PRO A 34 -3.36 0.32 -3.40
C PRO A 34 -3.26 1.81 -3.09
N VAL A 35 -2.04 2.36 -3.15
CA VAL A 35 -1.75 3.79 -3.05
C VAL A 35 -1.57 4.32 -4.46
N MET A 36 -2.29 5.39 -4.80
CA MET A 36 -2.09 6.11 -6.06
C MET A 36 -1.07 7.23 -5.84
N PRO A 37 -0.25 7.58 -6.83
CA PRO A 37 0.62 8.73 -6.71
C PRO A 37 -0.23 10.00 -6.60
N SER A 38 0.15 10.90 -5.69
CA SER A 38 -0.60 12.14 -5.45
C SER A 38 -0.07 13.32 -6.24
N LYS A 39 1.19 13.24 -6.70
CA LYS A 39 1.88 14.31 -7.42
C LYS A 39 2.86 13.80 -8.47
N VAL A 40 3.22 14.68 -9.40
CA VAL A 40 4.42 14.53 -10.23
C VAL A 40 5.40 15.63 -9.84
N VAL A 41 6.58 15.25 -9.34
CA VAL A 41 7.69 16.15 -9.04
C VAL A 41 8.54 16.32 -10.29
N LEU A 42 8.56 17.52 -10.85
CA LEU A 42 9.30 17.88 -12.04
C LEU A 42 10.76 18.21 -11.69
N HIS A 43 11.67 17.65 -12.48
CA HIS A 43 13.11 17.82 -12.38
C HIS A 43 13.71 18.20 -13.73
N HIS A 44 14.97 18.61 -13.69
CA HIS A 44 15.85 18.57 -14.85
C HIS A 44 17.08 17.72 -14.52
N THR A 45 17.66 17.10 -15.53
CA THR A 45 18.84 16.27 -15.31
C THR A 45 20.07 17.10 -14.94
N TRP A 46 20.16 18.36 -15.42
CA TRP A 46 21.35 19.22 -15.47
C TRP A 46 22.50 18.61 -16.30
N ARG A 47 22.83 17.34 -16.04
CA ARG A 47 23.63 16.43 -16.85
C ARG A 47 22.96 15.04 -16.86
N PRO A 48 22.81 14.41 -18.04
CA PRO A 48 23.21 14.87 -19.37
C PRO A 48 22.36 16.06 -19.87
N THR A 49 22.97 16.94 -20.68
CA THR A 49 22.21 17.91 -21.48
C THR A 49 21.57 17.24 -22.69
N VAL A 50 20.69 17.95 -23.40
CA VAL A 50 20.13 17.49 -24.68
C VAL A 50 21.23 17.06 -25.66
N ALA A 51 22.32 17.83 -25.77
CA ALA A 51 23.43 17.53 -26.67
C ALA A 51 24.27 16.31 -26.22
N GLN A 52 24.21 15.93 -24.95
CA GLN A 52 24.92 14.79 -24.38
C GLN A 52 24.05 13.52 -24.36
N TRP A 53 22.76 13.64 -24.68
CA TRP A 53 21.84 12.53 -24.61
C TRP A 53 22.12 11.51 -25.72
N GLN A 54 22.21 10.24 -25.32
CA GLN A 54 22.47 9.10 -26.20
C GLN A 54 21.48 7.95 -25.90
N GLY A 55 20.23 8.29 -25.61
CA GLY A 55 19.14 7.33 -25.40
C GLY A 55 19.45 6.30 -24.32
N SER A 56 19.39 5.02 -24.68
CA SER A 56 19.64 3.90 -23.76
C SER A 56 21.02 3.95 -23.10
N THR A 57 22.04 4.46 -23.80
CA THR A 57 23.39 4.61 -23.24
C THR A 57 23.40 5.61 -22.08
N SER A 58 22.66 6.72 -22.21
CA SER A 58 22.50 7.68 -21.13
C SER A 58 21.70 7.09 -19.96
N MET A 59 20.63 6.34 -20.24
CA MET A 59 19.84 5.65 -19.21
C MET A 59 20.69 4.66 -18.39
N GLN A 60 21.49 3.83 -19.07
CA GLN A 60 22.43 2.90 -18.40
C GLN A 60 23.52 3.64 -17.63
N GLY A 61 24.02 4.77 -18.17
CA GLY A 61 24.97 5.63 -17.47
C GLY A 61 24.39 6.20 -16.16
N MET A 62 23.15 6.67 -16.21
CA MET A 62 22.43 7.14 -15.03
C MET A 62 22.14 6.01 -14.04
N GLN A 63 21.80 4.81 -14.52
CA GLN A 63 21.64 3.64 -13.66
C GLN A 63 22.91 3.34 -12.87
N ARG A 64 24.07 3.31 -13.52
CA ARG A 64 25.37 3.14 -12.85
C ARG A 64 25.63 4.25 -11.83
N PHE A 65 25.39 5.50 -12.20
CA PHE A 65 25.55 6.64 -11.30
C PHE A 65 24.65 6.55 -10.05
N PHE A 66 23.39 6.13 -10.18
CA PHE A 66 22.50 5.92 -9.04
C PHE A 66 22.95 4.73 -8.18
N ALA A 67 23.46 3.66 -8.80
CA ALA A 67 24.03 2.51 -8.10
C ALA A 67 25.26 2.91 -7.25
N GLU A 68 26.16 3.72 -7.82
CA GLU A 68 27.34 4.25 -7.11
C GLU A 68 26.96 5.12 -5.91
N LYS A 69 25.78 5.75 -5.94
CA LYS A 69 25.21 6.47 -4.79
C LYS A 69 24.55 5.56 -3.74
N GLY A 70 24.50 4.26 -3.99
CA GLY A 70 23.80 3.29 -3.14
C GLY A 70 22.27 3.42 -3.21
N TRP A 71 21.73 4.02 -4.27
CA TRP A 71 20.28 4.17 -4.40
C TRP A 71 19.62 2.84 -4.75
N THR A 72 18.51 2.55 -4.08
CA THR A 72 17.71 1.33 -4.28
C THR A 72 16.64 1.49 -5.36
N ALA A 73 16.32 2.72 -5.75
CA ALA A 73 15.45 3.09 -6.86
C ALA A 73 15.95 4.41 -7.50
N ALA A 74 15.25 4.92 -8.51
CA ALA A 74 15.60 6.14 -9.24
C ALA A 74 14.34 7.01 -9.49
N PRO A 75 14.44 8.16 -10.20
CA PRO A 75 13.25 8.80 -10.77
C PRO A 75 12.45 7.82 -11.65
N HIS A 76 11.20 8.14 -11.93
CA HIS A 76 10.30 7.17 -12.57
C HIS A 76 10.37 7.24 -14.09
N CYS A 77 10.45 8.44 -14.63
CA CYS A 77 10.52 8.65 -16.07
C CYS A 77 11.39 9.85 -16.45
N PHE A 78 11.91 9.81 -17.68
CA PHE A 78 12.75 10.85 -18.27
C PHE A 78 12.12 11.31 -19.58
N ALA A 79 11.94 12.62 -19.74
CA ALA A 79 11.59 13.25 -21.00
C ALA A 79 12.89 13.55 -21.78
N GLY A 80 13.26 12.62 -22.65
CA GLY A 80 14.41 12.75 -23.55
C GLY A 80 14.06 13.45 -24.86
N PRO A 81 15.05 13.90 -25.64
CA PRO A 81 14.81 14.45 -26.98
C PRO A 81 14.33 13.40 -28.00
N ASP A 82 14.50 12.10 -27.70
CA ASP A 82 14.14 10.96 -28.54
C ASP A 82 12.82 10.26 -28.12
N GLY A 83 12.46 10.33 -26.84
CA GLY A 83 11.24 9.71 -26.32
C GLY A 83 11.05 9.88 -24.81
N ILE A 84 10.04 9.18 -24.29
CA ILE A 84 9.75 9.05 -22.86
C ILE A 84 10.40 7.77 -22.38
N TRP A 85 11.39 7.87 -21.50
CA TRP A 85 12.09 6.70 -20.97
C TRP A 85 11.55 6.32 -19.60
N LEU A 86 11.19 5.05 -19.43
CA LEU A 86 10.77 4.47 -18.15
C LEU A 86 11.98 3.99 -17.35
N PHE A 87 11.97 4.23 -16.05
CA PHE A 87 13.02 3.81 -15.14
C PHE A 87 12.43 3.01 -13.96
N THR A 88 12.01 3.68 -12.87
CA THR A 88 11.33 3.02 -11.74
C THR A 88 9.86 2.76 -12.12
N PRO A 89 9.30 1.55 -11.87
CA PRO A 89 7.87 1.30 -12.08
C PRO A 89 7.00 2.35 -11.40
N LEU A 90 5.98 2.87 -12.08
CA LEU A 90 5.14 3.97 -11.55
C LEU A 90 4.33 3.59 -10.30
N ARG A 91 4.35 2.30 -9.89
CA ARG A 91 3.65 1.78 -8.70
C ARG A 91 4.55 1.69 -7.47
N GLU A 92 5.84 1.99 -7.62
CA GLU A 92 6.86 1.87 -6.58
C GLU A 92 7.33 3.26 -6.16
N ILE A 93 7.91 3.40 -4.96
CA ILE A 93 8.48 4.68 -4.53
C ILE A 93 9.84 4.84 -5.18
N GLY A 94 9.99 5.87 -6.02
CA GLY A 94 11.28 6.29 -6.58
C GLY A 94 12.15 7.10 -5.62
N VAL A 95 13.40 7.32 -6.01
CA VAL A 95 14.35 8.22 -5.31
C VAL A 95 14.64 9.41 -6.20
N HIS A 96 14.12 10.59 -5.84
CA HIS A 96 14.32 11.81 -6.66
C HIS A 96 14.23 13.14 -5.88
N ALA A 97 13.47 13.26 -4.79
CA ALA A 97 13.17 14.52 -4.11
C ALA A 97 13.19 14.46 -2.57
N GLY A 98 13.99 13.56 -1.97
CA GLY A 98 14.11 13.47 -0.51
C GLY A 98 12.77 13.19 0.18
N THR A 99 12.32 14.11 1.05
CA THR A 99 11.00 14.01 1.71
C THR A 99 9.83 14.04 0.73
N GLY A 100 10.03 14.52 -0.50
CA GLY A 100 9.05 14.51 -1.58
C GLY A 100 8.84 13.16 -2.27
N ASN A 101 9.64 12.12 -1.97
CA ASN A 101 9.49 10.80 -2.61
C ASN A 101 8.16 10.12 -2.23
N GLY A 102 7.83 10.08 -0.93
CA GLY A 102 6.62 9.41 -0.43
C GLY A 102 6.85 8.43 0.72
N SER A 103 5.75 7.85 1.20
CA SER A 103 5.70 6.75 2.16
C SER A 103 4.40 5.95 1.97
N PHE A 104 4.53 4.66 1.60
CA PHE A 104 3.38 3.77 1.49
C PHE A 104 2.68 3.57 2.84
N ALA A 105 3.44 3.52 3.94
CA ALA A 105 2.89 3.43 5.29
C ALA A 105 1.99 4.64 5.63
N LYS A 106 2.31 5.83 5.11
CA LYS A 106 1.50 7.04 5.25
C LYS A 106 0.46 7.22 4.14
N GLY A 107 0.32 6.24 3.24
CA GLY A 107 -0.69 6.24 2.18
C GLY A 107 -0.45 7.24 1.05
N TRP A 108 0.78 7.68 0.78
CA TRP A 108 1.05 8.60 -0.34
C TRP A 108 2.46 8.45 -0.93
N TYR A 109 2.63 8.78 -2.21
CA TYR A 109 3.95 8.95 -2.86
C TYR A 109 3.83 9.83 -4.10
N THR A 110 4.96 10.18 -4.71
CA THR A 110 5.00 11.01 -5.92
C THR A 110 5.81 10.36 -7.04
N ILE A 111 5.52 10.78 -8.27
CA ILE A 111 6.26 10.38 -9.47
C ILE A 111 7.32 11.43 -9.77
N GLY A 112 8.58 11.00 -9.90
CA GLY A 112 9.70 11.83 -10.34
C GLY A 112 9.82 11.83 -11.85
N LEU A 113 9.69 13.00 -12.47
CA LEU A 113 9.87 13.24 -13.90
C LEU A 113 11.11 14.09 -14.16
N GLU A 114 12.09 13.56 -14.89
CA GLU A 114 13.34 14.23 -15.25
C GLU A 114 13.28 14.78 -16.68
N MET A 115 13.39 16.10 -16.86
CA MET A 115 13.59 16.70 -18.18
C MET A 115 15.07 16.69 -18.56
N VAL A 116 15.43 16.07 -19.68
CA VAL A 116 16.83 16.00 -20.12
C VAL A 116 17.31 17.38 -20.56
N GLY A 117 18.14 18.03 -19.74
CA GLY A 117 18.66 19.37 -20.03
C GLY A 117 19.09 20.16 -18.79
N ASP A 118 19.61 21.36 -19.06
CA ASP A 118 19.81 22.41 -18.06
C ASP A 118 18.90 23.59 -18.42
N TYR A 119 18.06 23.97 -17.47
CA TYR A 119 16.98 24.94 -17.67
C TYR A 119 17.06 26.09 -16.66
N ASP A 120 18.24 26.33 -16.11
CA ASP A 120 18.47 27.52 -15.30
C ASP A 120 18.43 28.81 -16.12
N ALA A 121 18.95 28.79 -17.36
CA ALA A 121 18.99 29.97 -18.21
C ALA A 121 17.80 30.10 -19.18
N ALA A 122 17.21 28.99 -19.62
CA ALA A 122 16.14 28.98 -20.61
C ALA A 122 15.13 27.86 -20.34
N ARG A 123 13.88 28.05 -20.80
CA ARG A 123 12.84 27.03 -20.72
C ARG A 123 13.15 25.84 -21.65
N PRO A 124 12.70 24.62 -21.31
CA PRO A 124 12.72 23.52 -22.26
C PRO A 124 11.84 23.86 -23.47
N THR A 125 12.27 23.39 -24.64
CA THR A 125 11.54 23.56 -25.91
C THR A 125 11.64 22.26 -26.72
N GLY A 126 10.90 22.18 -27.83
CA GLY A 126 10.92 21.04 -28.74
C GLY A 126 10.52 19.73 -28.06
N LYS A 127 11.18 18.64 -28.47
CA LYS A 127 10.78 17.27 -28.09
C LYS A 127 10.82 16.99 -26.59
N VAL A 128 11.80 17.53 -25.86
CA VAL A 128 11.83 17.36 -24.39
C VAL A 128 10.58 17.96 -23.77
N TRP A 129 10.18 19.16 -24.18
CA TRP A 129 8.97 19.78 -23.63
C TRP A 129 7.69 19.06 -24.09
N GLU A 130 7.60 18.63 -25.34
CA GLU A 130 6.48 17.82 -25.85
C GLU A 130 6.28 16.53 -25.03
N HIS A 131 7.36 15.82 -24.72
CA HIS A 131 7.34 14.61 -23.91
C HIS A 131 6.98 14.90 -22.46
N THR A 132 7.51 15.98 -21.88
CA THR A 132 7.11 16.46 -20.54
C THR A 132 5.60 16.74 -20.46
N LEU A 133 5.05 17.45 -21.46
CA LEU A 133 3.61 17.74 -21.51
C LEU A 133 2.76 16.47 -21.60
N ALA A 134 3.19 15.48 -22.40
CA ALA A 134 2.50 14.20 -22.49
C ALA A 134 2.49 13.44 -21.14
N ILE A 135 3.58 13.51 -20.38
CA ILE A 135 3.67 12.89 -19.05
C ILE A 135 2.78 13.63 -18.05
N LEU A 136 2.96 14.94 -17.89
CA LEU A 136 2.21 15.73 -16.91
C LEU A 136 0.71 15.75 -17.21
N GLY A 137 0.34 16.01 -18.47
CA GLY A 137 -1.05 16.05 -18.90
C GLY A 137 -1.71 14.66 -18.87
N GLY A 138 -1.00 13.63 -19.32
CA GLY A 138 -1.46 12.26 -19.24
C GLY A 138 -1.71 11.79 -17.80
N MET A 139 -0.79 12.12 -16.88
CA MET A 139 -0.94 11.80 -15.46
C MET A 139 -2.10 12.58 -14.80
N SER A 140 -2.29 13.85 -15.17
CA SER A 140 -3.45 14.65 -14.71
C SER A 140 -4.77 14.00 -15.12
N LEU A 141 -4.89 13.60 -16.39
CA LEU A 141 -6.06 12.87 -16.89
C LEU A 141 -6.21 11.50 -16.19
N ARG A 142 -5.11 10.77 -15.98
CA ARG A 142 -5.12 9.42 -15.40
C ARG A 142 -5.54 9.41 -13.93
N LEU A 143 -5.11 10.41 -13.18
CA LEU A 143 -5.34 10.52 -11.75
C LEU A 143 -6.58 11.35 -11.41
N GLY A 144 -7.12 12.12 -12.37
CA GLY A 144 -8.21 13.06 -12.14
C GLY A 144 -7.79 14.24 -11.26
N ILE A 145 -6.49 14.58 -11.25
CA ILE A 145 -5.93 15.65 -10.41
C ILE A 145 -5.61 16.85 -11.32
N PRO A 146 -6.16 18.05 -11.06
CA PRO A 146 -5.86 19.24 -11.84
C PRO A 146 -4.35 19.57 -11.85
N PRO A 147 -3.77 20.09 -12.95
CA PRO A 147 -2.32 20.35 -13.05
C PRO A 147 -1.75 21.17 -11.89
N LYS A 148 -2.46 22.20 -11.44
CA LYS A 148 -2.07 23.04 -10.29
C LYS A 148 -1.91 22.26 -8.97
N GLN A 149 -2.66 21.18 -8.79
CA GLN A 149 -2.57 20.31 -7.60
C GLN A 149 -1.57 19.17 -7.79
N LEU A 150 -1.47 18.65 -9.02
CA LEU A 150 -0.62 17.52 -9.37
C LEU A 150 0.87 17.87 -9.37
N ILE A 151 1.22 19.05 -9.88
CA ILE A 151 2.60 19.39 -10.23
C ILE A 151 3.32 20.00 -9.03
N SER A 152 4.52 19.52 -8.72
CA SER A 152 5.43 20.15 -7.77
C SER A 152 6.86 20.10 -8.32
N PHE A 153 7.76 20.91 -7.80
CA PHE A 153 9.14 21.02 -8.29
C PHE A 153 10.12 20.47 -7.25
N HIS A 154 11.30 20.00 -7.69
CA HIS A 154 12.33 19.53 -6.75
C HIS A 154 12.77 20.61 -5.76
N ARG A 155 12.82 21.88 -6.18
CA ARG A 155 13.11 23.01 -5.29
C ARG A 155 12.09 23.18 -4.15
N ASP A 156 10.91 22.57 -4.24
CA ASP A 156 9.93 22.59 -3.15
C ASP A 156 10.33 21.66 -2.00
N TYR A 157 11.29 20.75 -2.24
CA TYR A 157 11.77 19.73 -1.30
C TYR A 157 13.29 19.80 -1.05
N SER A 158 13.97 20.78 -1.65
CA SER A 158 15.43 20.90 -1.59
C SER A 158 15.88 22.34 -1.80
N THR A 159 17.14 22.65 -1.49
CA THR A 159 17.75 23.96 -1.76
C THR A 159 18.21 24.13 -3.22
N LYS A 160 17.87 23.20 -4.11
CA LYS A 160 18.36 23.17 -5.49
C LYS A 160 17.60 24.13 -6.40
N THR A 161 18.22 24.45 -7.54
CA THR A 161 17.56 25.20 -8.62
C THR A 161 16.72 24.33 -9.56
N CYS A 162 16.61 23.03 -9.30
CA CYS A 162 15.85 22.08 -10.11
C CYS A 162 14.33 22.33 -10.01
N PRO A 163 13.54 22.32 -11.12
CA PRO A 163 13.82 21.86 -12.48
C PRO A 163 14.44 22.89 -13.45
N GLY A 164 15.08 23.94 -12.93
CA GLY A 164 15.63 25.05 -13.71
C GLY A 164 14.95 26.36 -13.34
N LYS A 165 15.72 27.43 -13.10
CA LYS A 165 15.19 28.77 -12.75
C LYS A 165 14.23 29.35 -13.80
N ALA A 166 14.37 29.00 -15.08
CA ALA A 166 13.48 29.49 -16.13
C ALA A 166 12.11 28.77 -16.16
N VAL A 167 12.01 27.63 -15.46
CA VAL A 167 10.79 26.83 -15.32
C VAL A 167 10.00 27.34 -14.12
N THR A 168 8.85 27.98 -14.37
CA THR A 168 7.98 28.53 -13.32
C THR A 168 6.68 27.74 -13.20
N PRO A 169 6.09 27.62 -11.99
CA PRO A 169 4.85 26.85 -11.81
C PRO A 169 3.71 27.31 -12.72
N ASP A 170 3.46 28.63 -12.78
CA ASP A 170 2.38 29.20 -13.59
C ASP A 170 2.51 28.86 -15.07
N TRP A 171 3.74 28.92 -15.60
CA TRP A 171 3.99 28.58 -16.99
C TRP A 171 3.73 27.09 -17.26
N VAL A 172 4.26 26.19 -16.42
CA VAL A 172 4.06 24.75 -16.57
C VAL A 172 2.57 24.39 -16.49
N VAL A 173 1.85 24.94 -15.50
CA VAL A 173 0.42 24.67 -15.31
C VAL A 173 -0.38 25.09 -16.55
N LEU A 174 -0.17 26.31 -17.06
CA LEU A 174 -0.87 26.81 -18.24
C LEU A 174 -0.61 25.95 -19.49
N GLU A 175 0.63 25.55 -19.71
CA GLU A 175 1.00 24.72 -20.86
C GLU A 175 0.38 23.31 -20.77
N VAL A 176 0.35 22.72 -19.57
CA VAL A 176 -0.26 21.41 -19.34
C VAL A 176 -1.77 21.47 -19.49
N GLU A 177 -2.43 22.51 -18.98
CA GLU A 177 -3.87 22.73 -19.18
C GLU A 177 -4.22 22.90 -20.65
N ALA A 178 -3.41 23.65 -21.41
CA ALA A 178 -3.57 23.78 -22.85
C ALA A 178 -3.38 22.45 -23.59
N TRP A 179 -2.41 21.63 -23.15
CA TRP A 179 -2.20 20.29 -23.69
C TRP A 179 -3.37 19.35 -23.40
N ILE A 180 -3.92 19.38 -22.18
CA ILE A 180 -5.09 18.60 -21.77
C ILE A 180 -6.30 19.01 -22.60
N LYS A 181 -6.54 20.31 -22.79
CA LYS A 181 -7.65 20.81 -23.61
C LYS A 181 -7.58 20.33 -25.06
N ARG A 182 -6.39 20.22 -25.64
CA ARG A 182 -6.19 19.69 -26.99
C ARG A 182 -6.36 18.17 -27.06
N THR A 183 -5.93 17.44 -26.03
CA THR A 183 -5.93 15.98 -26.01
C THR A 183 -7.29 15.40 -25.60
N GLY A 184 -8.01 16.09 -24.72
CA GLY A 184 -9.35 15.72 -24.24
C GLY A 184 -9.34 14.60 -23.19
N LYS A 185 -9.12 13.35 -23.61
CA LYS A 185 -9.17 12.17 -22.75
C LYS A 185 -8.11 11.14 -23.12
N LEU A 186 -7.80 10.25 -22.17
CA LEU A 186 -6.92 9.11 -22.45
C LEU A 186 -7.57 8.15 -23.45
N PRO A 187 -6.75 7.39 -24.21
CA PRO A 187 -7.23 6.30 -25.04
C PRO A 187 -8.08 5.30 -24.23
N PRO A 188 -9.07 4.63 -24.85
CA PRO A 188 -9.80 3.55 -24.20
C PRO A 188 -8.85 2.46 -23.70
N ILE A 189 -9.14 1.89 -22.53
CA ILE A 189 -8.40 0.74 -22.00
C ILE A 189 -8.58 -0.43 -22.98
N LYS A 190 -7.47 -0.94 -23.53
CA LYS A 190 -7.51 -2.10 -24.44
C LYS A 190 -7.96 -3.35 -23.66
N VAL A 191 -8.80 -4.20 -24.26
CA VAL A 191 -9.22 -5.47 -23.64
C VAL A 191 -8.00 -6.37 -23.46
N GLY A 192 -7.79 -6.91 -22.25
CA GLY A 192 -6.56 -7.63 -21.88
C GLY A 192 -5.39 -6.72 -21.50
N ALA A 193 -5.52 -5.40 -21.68
CA ALA A 193 -4.66 -4.45 -21.00
C ALA A 193 -5.12 -4.29 -19.55
N ILE A 194 -4.13 -3.93 -18.75
CA ILE A 194 -4.16 -3.74 -17.33
C ILE A 194 -5.47 -3.02 -16.89
N GLY A 195 -6.29 -3.67 -16.05
CA GLY A 195 -7.56 -3.13 -15.51
C GLY A 195 -8.84 -3.91 -15.86
N SER A 196 -8.82 -4.76 -16.89
CA SER A 196 -9.82 -5.83 -17.07
C SER A 196 -9.12 -7.17 -16.88
N PRO A 197 -9.15 -7.77 -15.66
CA PRO A 197 -8.45 -9.02 -15.44
C PRO A 197 -8.98 -10.06 -16.42
N ASN A 198 -8.06 -10.76 -17.11
CA ASN A 198 -8.46 -11.92 -17.89
C ASN A 198 -9.15 -12.95 -16.98
N ALA A 199 -9.85 -13.93 -17.58
CA ALA A 199 -10.66 -14.89 -16.83
C ALA A 199 -9.88 -15.59 -15.70
N ASP A 200 -8.62 -15.95 -15.95
CA ASP A 200 -7.74 -16.57 -14.95
C ASP A 200 -7.44 -15.63 -13.79
N ILE A 201 -7.12 -14.36 -14.05
CA ILE A 201 -6.86 -13.39 -12.96
C ILE A 201 -8.13 -13.07 -12.17
N ALA A 202 -9.29 -12.98 -12.83
CA ALA A 202 -10.56 -12.79 -12.15
C ALA A 202 -10.89 -14.01 -11.26
N GLN A 203 -10.64 -15.22 -11.76
CA GLN A 203 -10.82 -16.46 -11.01
C GLN A 203 -9.84 -16.58 -9.85
N LEU A 204 -8.57 -16.17 -10.03
CA LEU A 204 -7.59 -16.10 -8.96
C LEU A 204 -8.06 -15.16 -7.86
N GLN A 205 -8.45 -13.93 -8.21
CA GLN A 205 -8.95 -12.93 -7.25
C GLN A 205 -10.13 -13.46 -6.45
N LYS A 206 -11.13 -14.04 -7.14
CA LYS A 206 -12.30 -14.65 -6.49
C LYS A 206 -11.89 -15.77 -5.52
N SER A 207 -10.97 -16.63 -5.95
CA SER A 207 -10.52 -17.77 -5.15
C SER A 207 -9.70 -17.34 -3.93
N LEU A 208 -8.86 -16.31 -4.07
CA LEU A 208 -8.09 -15.76 -2.96
C LEU A 208 -9.00 -15.08 -1.92
N ILE A 209 -10.04 -14.35 -2.36
CA ILE A 209 -11.07 -13.83 -1.44
C ILE A 209 -11.75 -15.00 -0.74
N ALA A 210 -12.32 -15.96 -1.47
CA ALA A 210 -13.03 -17.08 -0.84
C ALA A 210 -12.14 -17.83 0.18
N ASN A 211 -10.87 -18.08 -0.17
CA ASN A 211 -9.94 -18.76 0.73
C ASN A 211 -9.56 -17.93 1.96
N SER A 212 -9.42 -16.60 1.85
CA SER A 212 -9.12 -15.76 3.00
C SER A 212 -10.25 -15.73 4.01
N TRP A 213 -11.50 -15.79 3.55
CA TRP A 213 -12.68 -15.86 4.42
C TRP A 213 -12.81 -17.25 5.07
N ARG A 214 -12.62 -18.33 4.30
CA ARG A 214 -12.66 -19.72 4.80
C ARG A 214 -11.65 -19.99 5.91
N MET A 215 -10.51 -19.30 5.91
CA MET A 215 -9.49 -19.43 6.97
C MET A 215 -10.00 -19.10 8.38
N ARG A 216 -11.16 -18.43 8.51
CA ARG A 216 -11.82 -18.17 9.80
C ARG A 216 -13.19 -18.81 9.95
N GLY A 217 -13.56 -19.71 9.02
CA GLY A 217 -14.73 -20.56 9.14
C GLY A 217 -15.99 -20.03 8.48
N ASP A 218 -15.89 -18.96 7.69
CA ASP A 218 -16.99 -18.34 6.95
C ASP A 218 -16.73 -18.30 5.44
N GLU A 219 -17.79 -18.05 4.68
CA GLU A 219 -17.73 -17.83 3.24
C GLU A 219 -17.97 -16.37 2.91
N TYR A 220 -17.29 -15.87 1.88
CA TYR A 220 -17.58 -14.53 1.38
C TYR A 220 -18.94 -14.53 0.65
N ASP A 221 -19.92 -13.89 1.27
CA ASP A 221 -21.20 -13.57 0.64
C ASP A 221 -21.21 -12.11 0.13
N PRO A 222 -21.22 -11.86 -1.20
CA PRO A 222 -21.30 -10.50 -1.75
C PRO A 222 -22.65 -9.81 -1.54
N LEU A 223 -23.69 -10.54 -1.13
CA LEU A 223 -25.02 -10.00 -0.82
C LEU A 223 -25.19 -9.68 0.66
N SER A 224 -24.28 -10.12 1.52
CA SER A 224 -24.29 -9.79 2.95
C SER A 224 -23.96 -8.31 3.17
N PRO A 225 -24.85 -7.54 3.84
CA PRO A 225 -24.59 -6.13 4.14
C PRO A 225 -23.32 -5.92 4.99
N ILE A 226 -23.05 -6.82 5.95
CA ILE A 226 -21.83 -6.76 6.77
C ILE A 226 -20.58 -6.91 5.88
N HIS A 227 -20.61 -7.86 4.93
CA HIS A 227 -19.46 -8.08 4.05
C HIS A 227 -19.25 -6.95 3.06
N GLN A 228 -20.33 -6.34 2.55
CA GLN A 228 -20.27 -5.15 1.71
C GLN A 228 -19.62 -4.00 2.45
N MET A 229 -20.11 -3.69 3.67
CA MET A 229 -19.53 -2.64 4.53
C MET A 229 -18.06 -2.90 4.85
N ALA A 230 -17.68 -4.15 5.17
CA ALA A 230 -16.29 -4.51 5.46
C ALA A 230 -15.35 -4.23 4.28
N VAL A 231 -15.81 -4.53 3.06
CA VAL A 231 -15.04 -4.26 1.84
C VAL A 231 -14.99 -2.77 1.52
N GLU A 232 -16.09 -2.04 1.70
CA GLU A 232 -16.18 -0.59 1.49
C GLU A 232 -15.28 0.20 2.46
N GLN A 233 -15.20 -0.24 3.71
CA GLN A 233 -14.39 0.39 4.76
C GLN A 233 -12.96 -0.15 4.85
N HIS A 234 -12.58 -1.07 3.96
CA HIS A 234 -11.24 -1.67 3.92
C HIS A 234 -10.80 -2.30 5.26
N LEU A 235 -11.71 -3.00 5.94
CA LEU A 235 -11.47 -3.53 7.30
C LEU A 235 -10.52 -4.74 7.35
N GLY A 236 -10.04 -5.22 6.20
CA GLY A 236 -9.23 -6.43 6.08
C GLY A 236 -10.07 -7.71 6.06
N VAL A 237 -9.43 -8.85 6.33
CA VAL A 237 -10.10 -10.17 6.36
C VAL A 237 -10.82 -10.38 7.70
N PRO A 238 -11.87 -11.23 7.77
CA PRO A 238 -12.43 -11.64 9.05
C PRO A 238 -11.35 -12.29 9.92
N ILE A 239 -11.37 -12.01 11.22
CA ILE A 239 -10.40 -12.52 12.20
C ILE A 239 -10.97 -13.68 13.02
N ALA A 240 -12.30 -13.74 13.15
CA ALA A 240 -13.02 -14.82 13.79
C ALA A 240 -14.29 -15.14 12.99
N LYS A 241 -14.87 -16.30 13.29
CA LYS A 241 -16.14 -16.73 12.72
C LYS A 241 -17.26 -15.77 13.13
N GLU A 242 -18.19 -15.51 12.22
CA GLU A 242 -19.47 -14.88 12.50
C GLU A 242 -20.13 -15.54 13.72
N ARG A 243 -20.62 -14.72 14.63
CA ARG A 243 -21.28 -15.17 15.85
C ARG A 243 -22.56 -14.40 16.12
N GLN A 244 -23.57 -15.11 16.61
CA GLN A 244 -24.75 -14.48 17.22
C GLN A 244 -24.51 -14.26 18.71
N ALA A 245 -24.81 -13.05 19.18
CA ALA A 245 -24.72 -12.67 20.59
C ALA A 245 -25.92 -11.81 20.99
N THR A 246 -26.34 -11.93 22.25
CA THR A 246 -27.55 -11.24 22.76
C THR A 246 -27.18 -10.17 23.76
N PHE A 247 -27.76 -8.98 23.60
CA PHE A 247 -27.65 -7.87 24.54
C PHE A 247 -29.03 -7.23 24.71
N ASN A 248 -29.48 -7.06 25.96
CA ASN A 248 -30.79 -6.48 26.30
C ASN A 248 -31.96 -7.07 25.48
N ASN A 249 -32.06 -8.41 25.45
CA ASN A 249 -33.09 -9.18 24.72
C ASN A 249 -33.11 -8.99 23.19
N LYS A 250 -32.10 -8.33 22.62
CA LYS A 250 -31.88 -8.24 21.19
C LYS A 250 -30.72 -9.13 20.78
N THR A 251 -30.85 -9.80 19.65
CA THR A 251 -29.79 -10.65 19.10
C THR A 251 -29.09 -9.91 17.98
N TYR A 252 -27.77 -10.04 17.92
CA TYR A 252 -26.92 -9.41 16.93
C TYR A 252 -26.04 -10.46 16.28
N THR A 253 -25.90 -10.37 14.96
CA THR A 253 -24.76 -10.95 14.25
C THR A 253 -23.55 -10.05 14.50
N ILE A 254 -22.41 -10.64 14.84
CA ILE A 254 -21.14 -9.95 15.12
C ILE A 254 -20.03 -10.62 14.32
N VAL A 255 -19.29 -9.81 13.56
CA VAL A 255 -18.18 -10.26 12.71
C VAL A 255 -16.96 -9.37 12.96
N PRO A 256 -15.93 -9.90 13.64
CA PRO A 256 -14.68 -9.18 13.84
C PRO A 256 -13.80 -9.21 12.57
N PHE A 257 -13.43 -8.04 12.07
CA PHE A 257 -12.46 -7.86 10.99
C PHE A 257 -11.12 -7.35 11.54
N ALA A 258 -10.12 -7.28 10.68
CA ALA A 258 -8.75 -6.93 11.06
C ALA A 258 -8.56 -5.51 11.59
N ARG A 259 -9.50 -4.59 11.33
CA ARG A 259 -9.46 -3.21 11.87
C ARG A 259 -10.58 -2.93 12.86
N ASP A 260 -11.75 -3.50 12.63
CA ASP A 260 -12.96 -3.18 13.38
C ASP A 260 -13.90 -4.39 13.46
N THR A 261 -14.85 -4.35 14.38
CA THR A 261 -15.92 -5.33 14.50
C THR A 261 -17.21 -4.74 13.97
N LEU A 262 -17.81 -5.44 13.00
CA LEU A 262 -19.12 -5.09 12.49
C LEU A 262 -20.21 -5.89 13.20
N PHE A 263 -21.38 -5.28 13.34
CA PHE A 263 -22.54 -5.93 13.94
C PHE A 263 -23.83 -5.61 13.19
N MET A 264 -24.86 -6.45 13.34
CA MET A 264 -26.18 -6.22 12.78
C MET A 264 -27.25 -6.88 13.66
N GLU A 265 -28.27 -6.13 14.08
CA GLU A 265 -29.41 -6.67 14.84
C GLU A 265 -30.22 -7.65 13.98
N ILE A 266 -30.68 -8.76 14.58
CA ILE A 266 -31.53 -9.76 13.93
C ILE A 266 -32.82 -10.05 14.74
N PRO A 267 -34.01 -10.06 14.09
CA PRO A 267 -34.25 -9.61 12.71
C PRO A 267 -34.06 -8.09 12.58
N GLY A 268 -33.43 -7.63 11.49
CA GLY A 268 -33.12 -6.21 11.31
C GLY A 268 -33.16 -5.78 9.84
N TRP A 269 -33.15 -4.46 9.61
CA TRP A 269 -33.30 -3.83 8.29
C TRP A 269 -32.04 -3.85 7.41
N ASN A 270 -31.20 -4.89 7.50
CA ASN A 270 -29.91 -4.96 6.77
C ASN A 270 -29.01 -3.73 6.99
N ARG A 271 -28.98 -3.21 8.22
CA ARG A 271 -28.19 -2.02 8.61
C ARG A 271 -27.00 -2.46 9.48
N PRO A 272 -25.87 -2.84 8.89
CA PRO A 272 -24.68 -3.12 9.67
C PRO A 272 -24.15 -1.83 10.32
N GLY A 273 -23.62 -1.97 11.52
CA GLY A 273 -22.93 -0.92 12.27
C GLY A 273 -21.47 -1.28 12.51
N SER A 274 -20.63 -0.26 12.66
CA SER A 274 -19.23 -0.38 13.06
C SER A 274 -19.12 -0.17 14.57
N MET A 275 -18.32 -1.00 15.24
CA MET A 275 -18.05 -0.84 16.66
C MET A 275 -17.42 0.51 16.94
N TRP A 276 -16.32 0.88 16.26
CA TRP A 276 -15.65 2.16 16.53
C TRP A 276 -16.50 3.40 16.24
N GLN A 277 -17.35 3.35 15.21
CA GLN A 277 -18.33 4.43 14.97
C GLN A 277 -19.37 4.55 16.09
N THR A 278 -19.66 3.45 16.78
CA THR A 278 -20.64 3.41 17.89
C THR A 278 -19.99 3.82 19.22
N ILE A 279 -18.77 3.37 19.48
CA ILE A 279 -18.04 3.66 20.73
C ILE A 279 -17.55 5.12 20.79
N GLY A 280 -17.03 5.65 19.68
CA GLY A 280 -16.36 6.95 19.66
C GLY A 280 -15.06 6.98 20.46
N ASP A 281 -14.71 8.13 21.02
CA ASP A 281 -13.40 8.38 21.68
C ASP A 281 -13.45 8.32 23.22
N THR A 282 -14.56 7.85 23.79
CA THR A 282 -14.73 7.74 25.26
C THR A 282 -14.88 6.30 25.70
N ILE A 283 -14.09 5.89 26.70
CA ILE A 283 -14.16 4.52 27.23
C ILE A 283 -15.60 4.24 27.69
N PRO A 284 -16.26 3.23 27.11
CA PRO A 284 -17.67 2.98 27.40
C PRO A 284 -17.86 2.44 28.81
N ALA A 285 -18.91 2.93 29.46
CA ALA A 285 -19.30 2.46 30.79
C ALA A 285 -19.67 0.97 30.78
N ASP A 286 -19.53 0.31 31.92
CA ASP A 286 -19.92 -1.09 32.03
C ASP A 286 -21.42 -1.28 31.73
N LYS A 287 -21.75 -2.42 31.12
CA LYS A 287 -23.12 -2.84 30.75
C LYS A 287 -23.80 -1.97 29.68
N THR A 288 -23.07 -1.11 28.96
CA THR A 288 -23.61 -0.46 27.75
C THR A 288 -23.42 -1.34 26.51
N PHE A 289 -24.08 -0.98 25.41
CA PHE A 289 -23.97 -1.72 24.16
C PHE A 289 -22.57 -1.59 23.54
N GLU A 290 -21.99 -0.39 23.64
CA GLU A 290 -20.61 -0.07 23.27
C GLU A 290 -19.63 -1.00 23.98
N ARG A 291 -19.81 -1.17 25.30
CA ARG A 291 -18.98 -2.07 26.08
C ARG A 291 -19.16 -3.53 25.70
N PHE A 292 -20.41 -3.95 25.43
CA PHE A 292 -20.70 -5.29 24.94
C PHE A 292 -19.97 -5.59 23.61
N LEU A 293 -19.98 -4.68 22.63
CA LEU A 293 -19.27 -4.86 21.37
C LEU A 293 -17.75 -4.98 21.55
N LEU A 294 -17.19 -4.18 22.46
CA LEU A 294 -15.77 -4.23 22.79
C LEU A 294 -15.37 -5.56 23.45
N ASP A 295 -16.21 -6.06 24.35
CA ASP A 295 -16.02 -7.37 24.98
C ASP A 295 -16.13 -8.52 23.97
N GLU A 296 -17.07 -8.45 23.03
CA GLU A 296 -17.19 -9.44 21.94
C GLU A 296 -15.95 -9.45 21.05
N THR A 297 -15.39 -8.28 20.75
CA THR A 297 -14.17 -8.11 19.95
C THR A 297 -12.94 -8.66 20.65
N LEU A 298 -12.73 -8.31 21.92
CA LEU A 298 -11.55 -8.73 22.68
C LEU A 298 -11.56 -10.21 23.05
N ARG A 299 -12.74 -10.85 23.07
CA ARG A 299 -12.86 -12.27 23.41
C ARG A 299 -12.08 -13.17 22.46
N ILE A 300 -11.82 -12.71 21.24
CA ILE A 300 -10.97 -13.39 20.26
C ILE A 300 -9.56 -13.63 20.81
N GLY A 301 -9.01 -12.64 21.52
CA GLY A 301 -7.71 -12.74 22.21
C GLY A 301 -7.80 -13.39 23.59
N GLY A 302 -8.97 -13.91 23.98
CA GLY A 302 -9.18 -14.64 25.24
C GLY A 302 -9.56 -13.80 26.45
N THR A 303 -9.97 -12.53 26.28
CA THR A 303 -10.36 -11.65 27.41
C THR A 303 -11.53 -10.72 27.05
N GLY A 304 -12.24 -10.21 28.05
CA GLY A 304 -13.09 -9.01 27.90
C GLY A 304 -12.27 -7.73 28.09
N PHE A 305 -12.87 -6.58 27.78
CA PHE A 305 -12.26 -5.28 28.03
C PHE A 305 -12.09 -5.05 29.53
N ARG A 306 -10.98 -4.40 29.86
CA ARG A 306 -10.55 -4.05 31.21
C ARG A 306 -9.89 -2.69 31.15
N PRO A 307 -10.46 -1.64 31.76
CA PRO A 307 -9.94 -0.27 31.66
C PRO A 307 -8.55 -0.11 32.29
N GLU A 308 -8.16 -1.02 33.18
CA GLU A 308 -6.83 -1.06 33.80
C GLU A 308 -5.78 -1.80 32.97
N ASN A 309 -6.18 -2.54 31.92
CA ASN A 309 -5.24 -3.30 31.11
C ASN A 309 -4.49 -2.35 30.14
N PRO A 310 -3.15 -2.28 30.19
CA PRO A 310 -2.36 -1.38 29.35
C PRO A 310 -2.61 -1.55 27.84
N PHE A 311 -2.76 -2.78 27.35
CA PHE A 311 -3.00 -3.03 25.92
C PHE A 311 -4.42 -2.67 25.49
N HIS A 312 -5.40 -2.77 26.38
CA HIS A 312 -6.76 -2.32 26.08
C HIS A 312 -6.85 -0.79 26.02
N LEU A 313 -6.12 -0.09 26.89
CA LEU A 313 -5.96 1.36 26.81
C LEU A 313 -5.24 1.78 25.51
N PHE A 314 -4.20 1.04 25.11
CA PHE A 314 -3.52 1.28 23.85
C PHE A 314 -4.42 1.06 22.63
N LEU A 315 -5.20 -0.04 22.61
CA LEU A 315 -6.22 -0.28 21.59
C LEU A 315 -7.22 0.88 21.51
N PHE A 316 -7.69 1.37 22.66
CA PHE A 316 -8.61 2.49 22.70
C PHE A 316 -7.98 3.80 22.21
N ALA A 317 -6.68 4.00 22.39
CA ALA A 317 -5.99 5.14 21.81
C ALA A 317 -5.67 4.97 20.31
N ASN A 318 -5.82 3.75 19.77
CA ASN A 318 -5.44 3.39 18.40
C ASN A 318 -6.49 2.45 17.78
N HIS A 319 -7.66 2.99 17.44
CA HIS A 319 -8.84 2.23 16.97
C HIS A 319 -8.55 1.28 15.79
N ASP A 320 -7.52 1.55 14.98
CA ASP A 320 -7.23 0.82 13.74
C ASP A 320 -6.40 -0.48 13.89
N ILE A 321 -5.99 -0.87 15.09
CA ILE A 321 -5.13 -2.06 15.28
C ILE A 321 -5.90 -3.39 15.28
N GLY A 322 -7.23 -3.31 15.36
CA GLY A 322 -8.14 -4.46 15.35
C GLY A 322 -8.11 -5.30 16.63
N PRO A 323 -8.75 -6.48 16.64
CA PRO A 323 -8.79 -7.37 17.79
C PRO A 323 -7.42 -8.01 18.10
N PRO A 324 -7.15 -8.34 19.39
CA PRO A 324 -6.04 -9.19 19.78
C PRO A 324 -6.24 -10.62 19.27
N LEU A 325 -5.15 -11.25 18.82
CA LEU A 325 -5.12 -12.64 18.38
C LEU A 325 -4.68 -13.62 19.47
N ALA A 326 -4.06 -13.09 20.53
CA ALA A 326 -3.61 -13.86 21.68
C ALA A 326 -3.47 -12.96 22.93
N PRO A 327 -3.38 -13.54 24.13
CA PRO A 327 -2.93 -12.82 25.32
C PRO A 327 -1.53 -12.23 25.16
N ALA A 328 -1.21 -11.22 25.97
CA ALA A 328 0.13 -10.65 26.01
C ALA A 328 1.18 -11.70 26.43
N GLY A 329 2.33 -11.66 25.77
CA GLY A 329 3.49 -12.50 26.03
C GLY A 329 4.69 -11.67 26.48
N MET A 330 5.77 -12.39 26.83
CA MET A 330 7.04 -11.80 27.20
C MET A 330 8.18 -12.47 26.45
N ARG A 331 9.22 -11.70 26.13
CA ARG A 331 10.42 -12.20 25.48
C ARG A 331 11.65 -11.46 25.94
N GLU A 332 12.68 -12.21 26.31
CA GLU A 332 14.02 -11.66 26.50
C GLU A 332 14.70 -11.47 25.15
N ILE A 333 15.24 -10.29 24.91
CA ILE A 333 15.94 -9.92 23.68
C ILE A 333 17.19 -9.13 24.08
N ASN A 334 18.36 -9.70 23.83
CA ASN A 334 19.66 -9.11 24.18
C ASN A 334 19.75 -8.66 25.65
N GLY A 335 19.28 -9.48 26.59
CA GLY A 335 19.30 -9.19 28.03
C GLY A 335 18.23 -8.21 28.52
N GLN A 336 17.35 -7.74 27.64
CA GLN A 336 16.23 -6.87 28.00
C GLN A 336 14.91 -7.63 27.84
N MET A 337 14.05 -7.55 28.86
CA MET A 337 12.69 -8.08 28.77
C MET A 337 11.77 -7.12 28.01
N TYR A 338 10.99 -7.72 27.12
CA TYR A 338 9.92 -7.08 26.36
C TYR A 338 8.60 -7.75 26.63
N VAL A 339 7.57 -6.95 26.84
CA VAL A 339 6.18 -7.38 26.80
C VAL A 339 5.64 -7.07 25.41
N PHE A 340 4.87 -7.99 24.84
CA PHE A 340 4.21 -7.77 23.55
C PHE A 340 2.81 -8.39 23.53
N GLN A 341 1.93 -7.86 22.69
CA GLN A 341 0.66 -8.50 22.36
C GLN A 341 0.42 -8.39 20.86
N VAL A 342 -0.06 -9.49 20.27
CA VAL A 342 -0.33 -9.54 18.84
C VAL A 342 -1.78 -9.16 18.61
N PHE A 343 -1.98 -8.02 17.97
CA PHE A 343 -3.25 -7.63 17.38
C PHE A 343 -3.26 -8.01 15.90
N SER A 344 -4.45 -8.07 15.34
CA SER A 344 -4.62 -8.43 13.93
C SER A 344 -3.91 -7.43 13.00
N GLY A 345 -4.06 -6.12 13.25
CA GLY A 345 -3.41 -5.07 12.47
C GLY A 345 -1.90 -4.91 12.74
N ASP A 346 -1.42 -5.20 13.94
CA ASP A 346 0.02 -5.12 14.29
C ASP A 346 0.37 -5.86 15.59
N THR A 347 1.66 -6.11 15.82
CA THR A 347 2.16 -6.51 17.13
C THR A 347 2.60 -5.29 17.91
N ILE A 348 2.04 -5.11 19.10
CA ILE A 348 2.35 -3.99 19.98
C ILE A 348 3.33 -4.45 21.04
N TYR A 349 4.39 -3.70 21.27
CA TYR A 349 5.44 -4.09 22.21
C TYR A 349 5.96 -2.91 23.04
N VAL A 350 6.54 -3.22 24.20
CA VAL A 350 7.18 -2.27 25.09
C VAL A 350 8.21 -2.99 25.96
N ARG A 351 9.25 -2.28 26.41
CA ARG A 351 10.17 -2.83 27.41
C ARG A 351 9.45 -3.02 28.74
N GLY A 352 9.63 -4.18 29.36
CA GLY A 352 9.00 -4.53 30.63
C GLY A 352 9.07 -6.03 30.90
N ASP A 353 8.79 -6.41 32.15
CA ASP A 353 8.83 -7.77 32.68
C ASP A 353 7.47 -8.21 33.29
N ASP A 354 6.44 -7.37 33.18
CA ASP A 354 5.09 -7.66 33.64
C ASP A 354 4.05 -6.99 32.72
N PRO A 355 3.25 -7.77 31.95
CA PRO A 355 2.27 -7.22 31.02
C PRO A 355 1.18 -6.34 31.67
N SER A 356 0.95 -6.50 32.97
CA SER A 356 -0.06 -5.72 33.70
C SER A 356 0.45 -4.38 34.22
N LYS A 357 1.77 -4.14 34.20
CA LYS A 357 2.41 -2.95 34.80
C LYS A 357 3.11 -2.04 33.81
N VAL A 358 3.12 -2.39 32.53
CA VAL A 358 3.77 -1.57 31.50
C VAL A 358 3.02 -0.26 31.26
N ASP A 359 3.79 0.80 30.95
CA ASP A 359 3.23 2.08 30.55
C ASP A 359 2.78 2.01 29.09
N TRP A 360 1.47 1.97 28.87
CA TRP A 360 0.89 1.88 27.54
C TRP A 360 1.28 3.05 26.63
N LYS A 361 1.60 4.22 27.19
CA LYS A 361 2.03 5.40 26.40
C LYS A 361 3.42 5.24 25.79
N LYS A 362 4.17 4.21 26.21
CA LYS A 362 5.50 3.86 25.68
C LYS A 362 5.47 2.66 24.75
N MET A 363 4.29 2.09 24.51
CA MET A 363 4.13 1.01 23.55
C MET A 363 4.34 1.51 22.13
N ALA A 364 4.85 0.62 21.27
CA ALA A 364 5.17 0.90 19.88
C ALA A 364 4.63 -0.20 18.96
N PHE A 365 4.47 0.17 17.69
CA PHE A 365 4.10 -0.73 16.61
C PHE A 365 5.33 -1.51 16.13
N LEU A 366 5.20 -2.82 15.95
CA LEU A 366 6.27 -3.63 15.36
C LEU A 366 6.51 -3.25 13.89
N SER A 367 5.46 -2.83 13.15
CA SER A 367 5.59 -2.40 11.77
C SER A 367 6.49 -1.16 11.58
N ASP A 368 6.65 -0.30 12.58
CA ASP A 368 7.58 0.84 12.55
C ASP A 368 9.04 0.38 12.40
N LEU A 369 9.35 -0.86 12.78
CA LEU A 369 10.68 -1.46 12.63
C LEU A 369 10.89 -2.11 11.25
N GLY A 370 9.88 -2.15 10.39
CA GLY A 370 9.89 -2.92 9.13
C GLY A 370 11.10 -2.66 8.23
N GLY A 371 11.50 -1.39 8.10
CA GLY A 371 12.64 -0.95 7.29
C GLY A 371 13.98 -0.86 8.04
N ALA A 372 14.05 -1.30 9.30
CA ALA A 372 15.28 -1.21 10.09
C ALA A 372 16.40 -2.09 9.53
N ILE A 373 17.62 -1.56 9.56
CA ILE A 373 18.84 -2.22 9.05
C ILE A 373 19.93 -2.38 10.11
N ASP A 374 19.85 -1.67 11.23
CA ASP A 374 20.83 -1.83 12.31
C ASP A 374 20.60 -3.16 13.04
N ALA A 375 21.71 -3.82 13.42
CA ALA A 375 21.68 -5.20 13.92
C ALA A 375 20.79 -5.39 15.15
N TRP A 376 20.75 -4.38 16.04
CA TRP A 376 19.95 -4.46 17.25
C TRP A 376 18.45 -4.40 16.93
N THR A 377 18.02 -3.42 16.14
CA THR A 377 16.60 -3.27 15.78
C THR A 377 16.12 -4.42 14.91
N VAL A 378 16.97 -4.93 14.02
CA VAL A 378 16.71 -6.15 13.24
C VAL A 378 16.47 -7.35 14.16
N THR A 379 17.32 -7.53 15.18
CA THR A 379 17.16 -8.64 16.15
C THR A 379 15.84 -8.51 16.92
N LEU A 380 15.51 -7.31 17.41
CA LEU A 380 14.24 -7.03 18.08
C LEU A 380 13.05 -7.34 17.16
N ARG A 381 13.06 -6.77 15.95
CA ARG A 381 12.00 -6.95 14.95
C ARG A 381 11.79 -8.43 14.62
N ASP A 382 12.84 -9.12 14.23
CA ASP A 382 12.74 -10.49 13.74
C ASP A 382 12.38 -11.47 14.87
N THR A 383 12.79 -11.19 16.11
CA THR A 383 12.37 -11.98 17.29
C THR A 383 10.88 -11.80 17.57
N LEU A 384 10.38 -10.56 17.57
CA LEU A 384 8.95 -10.30 17.80
C LEU A 384 8.09 -10.83 16.65
N LEU A 385 8.52 -10.68 15.39
CA LEU A 385 7.85 -11.28 14.23
C LEU A 385 7.82 -12.81 14.34
N SER A 386 8.88 -13.43 14.86
CA SER A 386 8.88 -14.88 15.10
C SER A 386 7.81 -15.29 16.12
N GLU A 387 7.62 -14.52 17.21
CA GLU A 387 6.53 -14.77 18.15
C GLU A 387 5.15 -14.55 17.52
N THR A 388 5.00 -13.49 16.71
CA THR A 388 3.76 -13.21 15.95
C THR A 388 3.38 -14.35 15.02
N TYR A 389 4.33 -14.87 14.23
CA TYR A 389 4.09 -15.95 13.28
C TYR A 389 3.82 -17.28 14.00
N LYS A 390 4.49 -17.53 15.13
CA LYS A 390 4.33 -18.74 15.94
C LYS A 390 2.89 -18.90 16.45
N LEU A 391 2.19 -17.82 16.77
CA LEU A 391 0.77 -17.87 17.16
C LEU A 391 -0.11 -18.54 16.09
N MET A 392 0.22 -18.32 14.83
CA MET A 392 -0.49 -18.92 13.70
C MET A 392 0.10 -20.25 13.23
N LYS A 393 1.04 -20.83 14.00
CA LYS A 393 1.76 -22.06 13.66
C LYS A 393 2.50 -21.95 12.33
N VAL A 394 3.00 -20.75 12.02
CA VAL A 394 3.85 -20.46 10.85
C VAL A 394 5.25 -20.12 11.34
N ALA A 395 6.28 -20.55 10.63
CA ALA A 395 7.65 -20.10 10.90
C ALA A 395 7.91 -18.77 10.18
N TYR A 396 8.39 -17.77 10.91
CA TYR A 396 8.89 -16.55 10.29
C TYR A 396 10.22 -16.84 9.59
N ASP A 397 10.35 -16.39 8.35
CA ASP A 397 11.57 -16.51 7.57
C ASP A 397 11.84 -15.17 6.85
N PRO A 398 12.77 -14.34 7.34
CA PRO A 398 13.06 -13.03 6.76
C PRO A 398 13.69 -13.10 5.37
N LYS A 399 14.12 -14.28 4.90
CA LYS A 399 14.68 -14.50 3.55
C LYS A 399 13.59 -14.76 2.51
N GLN A 400 12.40 -15.16 2.94
CA GLN A 400 11.27 -15.33 2.03
C GLN A 400 10.72 -13.96 1.65
N GLN A 401 10.64 -13.70 0.35
CA GLN A 401 10.19 -12.41 -0.16
C GLN A 401 8.78 -12.04 0.31
N ILE A 402 7.89 -13.02 0.49
CA ILE A 402 6.53 -12.78 1.00
C ILE A 402 6.54 -12.24 2.43
N HIS A 403 7.41 -12.78 3.30
CA HIS A 403 7.58 -12.30 4.67
C HIS A 403 8.32 -10.95 4.71
N HIS A 404 9.30 -10.76 3.84
CA HIS A 404 10.01 -9.49 3.67
C HIS A 404 9.04 -8.36 3.31
N LEU A 405 8.22 -8.56 2.27
CA LEU A 405 7.29 -7.54 1.81
C LEU A 405 6.10 -7.39 2.77
N ALA A 406 5.66 -8.45 3.45
CA ALA A 406 4.63 -8.33 4.48
C ALA A 406 5.05 -7.39 5.62
N ARG A 407 6.31 -7.48 6.10
CA ARG A 407 6.82 -6.56 7.13
C ARG A 407 7.00 -5.14 6.58
N GLU A 408 7.45 -5.00 5.34
CA GLU A 408 7.72 -3.69 4.74
C GLU A 408 6.41 -2.93 4.46
N TRP A 409 5.36 -3.65 4.10
CA TRP A 409 4.04 -3.09 3.82
C TRP A 409 3.13 -2.97 5.04
N GLY A 410 3.52 -3.50 6.21
CA GLY A 410 2.74 -3.41 7.44
C GLY A 410 1.32 -3.98 7.29
N ILE A 411 1.18 -5.18 6.70
CA ILE A 411 -0.14 -5.76 6.36
C ILE A 411 -0.77 -6.59 7.49
N GLY A 412 -0.32 -6.38 8.73
CA GLY A 412 -0.80 -7.05 9.93
C GLY A 412 -0.26 -8.48 10.12
N ALA A 413 -0.80 -9.14 11.13
CA ALA A 413 -0.40 -10.50 11.50
C ALA A 413 -0.76 -11.50 10.38
N PRO A 414 0.04 -12.56 10.15
CA PRO A 414 -0.38 -13.66 9.31
C PRO A 414 -1.65 -14.28 9.90
N ILE A 415 -2.49 -14.84 9.05
CA ILE A 415 -3.77 -15.48 9.41
C ILE A 415 -3.71 -16.99 9.12
N GLY A 416 -2.68 -17.44 8.41
CA GLY A 416 -2.37 -18.84 8.20
C GLY A 416 -1.06 -19.04 7.44
N PRO A 417 -0.71 -20.29 7.12
CA PRO A 417 0.49 -20.62 6.35
C PRO A 417 0.32 -20.23 4.88
N SER A 418 1.44 -20.12 4.16
CA SER A 418 1.41 -20.05 2.70
C SER A 418 0.81 -21.34 2.13
N SER A 419 -0.09 -21.22 1.16
CA SER A 419 -0.85 -22.33 0.58
C SER A 419 -0.78 -22.27 -0.95
N PRO A 420 -0.66 -23.42 -1.65
CA PRO A 420 -0.69 -23.46 -3.10
C PRO A 420 -2.12 -23.26 -3.61
N ILE A 421 -2.25 -22.70 -4.83
CA ILE A 421 -3.51 -22.64 -5.58
C ILE A 421 -3.23 -22.72 -7.08
N GLN A 422 -3.94 -23.61 -7.77
CA GLN A 422 -3.88 -23.73 -9.23
C GLN A 422 -5.02 -22.95 -9.87
N ILE A 423 -4.71 -22.09 -10.83
CA ILE A 423 -5.68 -21.37 -11.67
C ILE A 423 -5.31 -21.55 -13.14
N GLY A 424 -6.20 -22.18 -13.91
CA GLY A 424 -5.89 -22.54 -15.30
C GLY A 424 -4.67 -23.45 -15.37
N ALA A 425 -3.67 -23.06 -16.16
CA ALA A 425 -2.36 -23.74 -16.24
C ALA A 425 -1.33 -23.23 -15.23
N ALA A 426 -1.61 -22.14 -14.49
CA ALA A 426 -0.65 -21.49 -13.61
C ALA A 426 -0.80 -21.92 -12.14
N GLN A 427 0.34 -22.27 -11.53
CA GLN A 427 0.47 -22.49 -10.08
C GLN A 427 0.78 -21.16 -9.37
N TYR A 428 0.12 -20.93 -8.25
CA TYR A 428 0.38 -19.81 -7.35
C TYR A 428 0.57 -20.31 -5.93
N THR A 429 1.22 -19.49 -5.12
CA THR A 429 1.30 -19.65 -3.67
C THR A 429 0.78 -18.36 -3.07
N TYR A 430 -0.09 -18.44 -2.07
CA TYR A 430 -0.63 -17.27 -1.38
C TYR A 430 -0.53 -17.42 0.13
N GLN A 431 -0.47 -16.30 0.84
CA GLN A 431 -0.56 -16.25 2.29
C GLN A 431 -1.49 -15.13 2.69
N VAL A 432 -2.36 -15.43 3.64
CA VAL A 432 -3.36 -14.47 4.14
C VAL A 432 -2.77 -13.76 5.35
N TYR A 433 -2.84 -12.44 5.31
CA TYR A 433 -2.56 -11.54 6.42
C TYR A 433 -3.84 -10.81 6.80
N ALA A 434 -3.84 -10.21 7.98
CA ALA A 434 -5.03 -9.55 8.51
C ALA A 434 -5.56 -8.45 7.56
N LEU A 435 -4.66 -7.67 6.95
CA LEU A 435 -5.04 -6.53 6.12
C LEU A 435 -5.02 -6.82 4.61
N ASP A 436 -4.44 -7.95 4.16
CA ASP A 436 -4.36 -8.29 2.74
C ASP A 436 -4.00 -9.76 2.49
N VAL A 437 -4.10 -10.21 1.25
CA VAL A 437 -3.58 -11.50 0.80
C VAL A 437 -2.39 -11.27 -0.11
N LEU A 438 -1.24 -11.86 0.23
CA LEU A 438 -0.08 -11.88 -0.63
C LEU A 438 -0.07 -13.13 -1.51
N PHE A 439 0.36 -13.02 -2.76
CA PHE A 439 0.48 -14.17 -3.64
C PHE A 439 1.60 -14.01 -4.67
N SER A 440 2.21 -15.13 -5.06
CA SER A 440 3.25 -15.20 -6.09
C SER A 440 2.90 -16.28 -7.11
N LYS A 441 3.33 -16.10 -8.36
CA LYS A 441 3.11 -17.07 -9.44
C LYS A 441 4.37 -17.91 -9.68
N ALA A 442 4.21 -19.22 -9.89
CA ALA A 442 5.30 -20.09 -10.32
C ALA A 442 5.83 -19.72 -11.71
N PRO A 443 7.14 -19.88 -11.98
CA PRO A 443 8.20 -20.22 -11.03
C PRO A 443 8.76 -19.00 -10.26
N ASN A 444 8.27 -17.79 -10.54
CA ASN A 444 8.78 -16.52 -10.04
C ASN A 444 8.27 -16.21 -8.61
N TRP A 445 8.59 -17.06 -7.65
CA TRP A 445 8.12 -16.95 -6.27
C TRP A 445 8.54 -15.66 -5.56
N SER A 446 9.66 -15.06 -5.99
CA SER A 446 10.16 -13.77 -5.50
C SER A 446 9.36 -12.57 -6.03
N VAL A 447 8.43 -12.75 -6.97
CA VAL A 447 7.53 -11.68 -7.41
C VAL A 447 6.23 -11.82 -6.64
N VAL A 448 6.10 -11.03 -5.57
CA VAL A 448 4.94 -11.06 -4.67
C VAL A 448 3.98 -9.93 -5.01
N HIS A 449 2.71 -10.27 -5.08
CA HIS A 449 1.62 -9.34 -5.36
C HIS A 449 0.65 -9.27 -4.16
N ARG A 450 -0.09 -8.15 -4.08
CA ARG A 450 -1.17 -7.93 -3.10
C ARG A 450 -2.53 -8.09 -3.76
N LEU A 451 -3.45 -8.83 -3.13
CA LEU A 451 -4.81 -8.99 -3.62
C LEU A 451 -5.57 -7.66 -3.61
N GLY A 452 -5.49 -6.87 -2.55
CA GLY A 452 -6.15 -5.57 -2.45
C GLY A 452 -5.74 -4.62 -3.58
N THR A 453 -4.47 -4.66 -3.97
CA THR A 453 -3.97 -3.95 -5.16
C THR A 453 -4.61 -4.45 -6.45
N ALA A 454 -4.68 -5.77 -6.63
CA ALA A 454 -5.26 -6.38 -7.82
C ALA A 454 -6.77 -6.08 -7.93
N LEU A 455 -7.49 -6.03 -6.79
CA LEU A 455 -8.93 -5.72 -6.74
C LEU A 455 -9.23 -4.23 -6.93
N ALA A 456 -8.47 -3.33 -6.30
CA ALA A 456 -8.62 -1.88 -6.50
C ALA A 456 -8.42 -1.49 -7.98
N SER A 457 -7.53 -2.22 -8.64
CA SER A 457 -7.26 -2.11 -10.07
C SER A 457 -8.40 -2.61 -10.98
N ALA A 458 -9.23 -3.54 -10.50
CA ALA A 458 -10.36 -4.10 -11.24
C ALA A 458 -11.70 -3.37 -10.97
N ARG A 459 -11.86 -2.76 -9.79
CA ARG A 459 -13.11 -2.09 -9.36
C ARG A 459 -13.22 -0.62 -9.77
N ARG A 460 -12.11 0.07 -10.03
CA ARG A 460 -12.18 1.44 -10.53
C ARG A 460 -12.39 1.42 -12.06
N LYS A 461 -13.65 1.39 -12.47
CA LYS A 461 -14.05 2.30 -13.55
C LYS A 461 -13.65 3.67 -13.03
N ASN A 462 -12.50 4.19 -13.50
CA ASN A 462 -12.09 5.56 -13.21
C ASN A 462 -13.32 6.46 -13.40
N PRO A 463 -13.49 7.53 -12.60
CA PRO A 463 -14.42 8.58 -12.98
C PRO A 463 -13.99 9.00 -14.38
N VAL A 464 -14.74 8.56 -15.39
CA VAL A 464 -14.84 9.28 -16.63
C VAL A 464 -15.56 10.54 -16.18
N GLY A 465 -14.77 11.50 -15.67
CA GLY A 465 -15.23 12.84 -15.49
C GLY A 465 -15.66 13.29 -16.87
N THR A 466 -16.97 13.36 -17.05
CA THR A 466 -17.57 14.49 -17.75
C THR A 466 -16.91 15.75 -17.16
N LEU A 467 -15.90 16.24 -17.86
CA LEU A 467 -15.67 17.67 -17.96
C LEU A 467 -16.70 18.23 -18.94
#